data_AF-A0A5S3YQC3-F1
#
_entry.id   AF-A0A5S3YQC3-F1
#
_cell.length_a   1.000
_cell.length_b   1.000
_cell.length_c   1.000
_cell.angle_alpha   90.00
_cell.angle_beta   90.00
_cell.angle_gamma   90.00
#
_symmetry.space_group_name_H-M   'P 1'
#
loop_
_entity.id
_entity.type
_entity.pdbx_description
1 polymer ?
#
loop_
_entity_poly.entity_id
_entity_poly.type
_entity_poly.pdbx_seq_one_letter_code
_entity_poly.pdbx_strand_id
1 'polypeptide(L)'
;MTRLLPLLFLSPFVFAENKLFEKAAECSALPDNKQLVVKSSIKSLKKEWEELTENVTSKALARAFEELKRLDSDYQVEHIFFEKITEDKSGVETKHVKARLLLNAVKDCKQENRTIASNEVHKLNTLEFNIGNASTLTLNISPPLRAKRELKLNDTSISNEKVFGAKFGQSFESVEAQYGRFSLVWPLGKNKLALLGRNHAFYFENNALSGYRYSSSLLPVPLNNKIEIVSENVSLEVKNGDAVNLADGISESELKSLKQEFKHLEFLSVGDAINNETILKVESLAIGKVNFGLSKLDLSCINANNISELPNLDSLNLIDFFDQKGKRNLLSGCNQQFVFSARGHLRAIELLEPWSVNNSMLFASEPSLNAFGNWRLFGLEKDVTLKQLKKLGKINVFMGVAEFSSSDGGWSGNFYLDDNRLVSGEIEVHTF
;
A
#
# COMPACT_ATOMS: atom_id res chain seq x y z
N MET A 1 -0.26 -19.70 82.67
CA MET A 1 0.04 -20.45 81.43
C MET A 1 -1.01 -20.12 80.39
N THR A 2 -0.74 -19.13 79.54
CA THR A 2 -1.62 -18.72 78.43
C THR A 2 -1.08 -19.36 77.15
N ARG A 3 -1.83 -20.31 76.56
CA ARG A 3 -1.45 -20.92 75.29
C ARG A 3 -1.80 -19.98 74.14
N LEU A 4 -0.84 -19.71 73.25
CA LEU A 4 -1.13 -19.15 71.93
C LEU A 4 -1.97 -20.16 71.13
N LEU A 5 -2.95 -19.65 70.39
CA LEU A 5 -3.47 -20.28 69.18
C LEU A 5 -3.09 -19.35 68.00
N PRO A 6 -2.40 -19.82 66.95
CA PRO A 6 -2.12 -19.00 65.79
C PRO A 6 -3.38 -18.87 64.90
N LEU A 7 -3.67 -17.66 64.44
CA LEU A 7 -4.61 -17.50 63.32
C LEU A 7 -3.96 -18.06 62.05
N LEU A 8 -4.56 -19.11 61.50
CA LEU A 8 -4.30 -19.54 60.13
C LEU A 8 -4.91 -18.51 59.17
N PHE A 9 -4.06 -17.63 58.63
CA PHE A 9 -4.40 -16.87 57.44
C PHE A 9 -4.52 -17.82 56.24
N LEU A 10 -5.76 -18.18 55.90
CA LEU A 10 -6.09 -18.71 54.58
C LEU A 10 -5.96 -17.58 53.56
N SER A 11 -4.79 -17.46 52.93
CA SER A 11 -4.64 -16.66 51.71
C SER A 11 -5.54 -17.26 50.62
N PRO A 12 -6.33 -16.45 49.88
CA PRO A 12 -7.04 -16.97 48.73
C PRO A 12 -6.02 -17.44 47.69
N PHE A 13 -6.12 -18.70 47.27
CA PHE A 13 -5.47 -19.15 46.04
C PHE A 13 -6.15 -18.44 44.88
N VAL A 14 -5.60 -17.28 44.51
CA VAL A 14 -5.84 -16.68 43.20
C VAL A 14 -5.17 -17.61 42.20
N PHE A 15 -5.95 -18.52 41.61
CA PHE A 15 -5.53 -19.23 40.42
C PHE A 15 -5.30 -18.16 39.35
N ALA A 16 -4.03 -17.94 38.98
CA ALA A 16 -3.71 -17.08 37.85
C ALA A 16 -4.27 -17.75 36.59
N GLU A 17 -5.32 -17.16 36.01
CA GLU A 17 -5.75 -17.57 34.67
C GLU A 17 -4.70 -17.08 33.67
N ASN A 18 -3.93 -18.01 33.09
CA ASN A 18 -2.93 -17.70 32.08
C ASN A 18 -3.58 -16.94 30.92
N LYS A 19 -3.09 -15.72 30.68
CA LYS A 19 -3.61 -14.80 29.67
C LYS A 19 -3.02 -15.10 28.31
N LEU A 20 -3.85 -14.93 27.28
CA LEU A 20 -3.43 -14.91 25.89
C LEU A 20 -3.42 -13.46 25.39
N PHE A 21 -2.26 -12.97 24.97
CA PHE A 21 -2.08 -11.59 24.50
C PHE A 21 -2.08 -11.48 22.97
N GLU A 22 -2.61 -10.38 22.46
CA GLU A 22 -2.49 -10.00 21.05
C GLU A 22 -1.02 -9.76 20.67
N LYS A 23 -0.68 -9.97 19.40
CA LYS A 23 0.67 -9.64 18.86
C LYS A 23 1.06 -8.17 19.06
N ALA A 24 0.08 -7.28 19.15
CA ALA A 24 0.29 -5.85 19.35
C ALA A 24 0.56 -5.47 20.82
N ALA A 25 0.45 -6.40 21.77
CA ALA A 25 0.81 -6.17 23.16
C ALA A 25 2.34 -6.04 23.33
N GLU A 26 2.79 -5.05 24.11
CA GLU A 26 4.20 -4.93 24.49
C GLU A 26 4.55 -5.94 25.59
N CYS A 27 4.99 -7.14 25.17
CA CYS A 27 5.37 -8.24 26.05
C CYS A 27 6.88 -8.53 26.01
N SER A 28 7.44 -8.98 27.13
CA SER A 28 8.80 -9.51 27.23
C SER A 28 8.78 -11.03 27.04
N ALA A 29 9.58 -11.54 26.11
CA ALA A 29 9.68 -12.98 25.85
C ALA A 29 10.37 -13.72 27.00
N LEU A 30 9.90 -14.94 27.32
CA LEU A 30 10.56 -15.82 28.27
C LEU A 30 11.68 -16.62 27.54
N PRO A 31 12.98 -16.40 27.82
CA PRO A 31 14.06 -16.81 26.88
C PRO A 31 14.20 -18.33 26.64
N ASP A 32 13.82 -19.16 27.62
CA ASP A 32 14.11 -20.60 27.62
C ASP A 32 12.91 -21.50 27.26
N ASN A 33 11.72 -20.93 27.01
CA ASN A 33 10.52 -21.72 26.73
C ASN A 33 10.33 -21.99 25.23
N LYS A 34 10.05 -23.26 24.90
CA LYS A 34 9.70 -23.66 23.53
C LYS A 34 8.37 -23.01 23.10
N GLN A 35 8.37 -22.41 21.92
CA GLN A 35 7.17 -21.90 21.25
C GLN A 35 6.06 -22.97 21.23
N LEU A 36 4.86 -22.60 21.67
CA LEU A 36 3.70 -23.47 21.70
C LEU A 36 3.00 -23.44 20.33
N VAL A 37 2.80 -24.62 19.73
CA VAL A 37 2.25 -24.78 18.38
C VAL A 37 0.91 -25.51 18.44
N VAL A 38 -0.18 -24.76 18.46
CA VAL A 38 -1.54 -25.30 18.51
C VAL A 38 -2.02 -25.61 17.10
N LYS A 39 -2.49 -26.84 16.84
CA LYS A 39 -2.91 -27.29 15.50
C LYS A 39 -4.40 -27.67 15.48
N SER A 40 -5.11 -27.25 14.43
CA SER A 40 -6.52 -27.55 14.19
C SER A 40 -6.77 -27.91 12.74
N SER A 41 -7.88 -28.61 12.45
CA SER A 41 -8.36 -28.83 11.09
C SER A 41 -9.85 -29.09 11.03
N ILE A 42 -10.47 -28.74 9.89
CA ILE A 42 -11.88 -28.97 9.55
C ILE A 42 -11.97 -29.37 8.06
N LYS A 43 -12.85 -30.33 7.76
CA LYS A 43 -13.22 -30.74 6.39
C LYS A 43 -14.71 -30.49 6.17
N SER A 44 -15.10 -30.07 4.96
CA SER A 44 -16.50 -29.96 4.56
C SER A 44 -16.70 -30.13 3.06
N LEU A 45 -17.89 -30.59 2.70
CA LEU A 45 -18.39 -30.72 1.33
C LEU A 45 -19.26 -29.52 0.90
N LYS A 46 -19.68 -28.67 1.84
CA LYS A 46 -20.77 -27.69 1.64
C LYS A 46 -20.49 -26.28 2.13
N LYS A 47 -19.42 -26.08 2.90
CA LYS A 47 -19.08 -24.79 3.52
C LYS A 47 -18.08 -24.05 2.66
N GLU A 48 -18.20 -22.74 2.58
CA GLU A 48 -17.25 -21.91 1.86
C GLU A 48 -15.92 -21.73 2.60
N TRP A 49 -14.88 -21.33 1.87
CA TRP A 49 -13.52 -21.23 2.40
C TRP A 49 -13.42 -20.25 3.58
N GLU A 50 -14.15 -19.14 3.54
CA GLU A 50 -14.21 -18.15 4.61
C GLU A 50 -14.84 -18.76 5.88
N GLU A 51 -16.02 -19.36 5.75
CA GLU A 51 -16.71 -20.04 6.84
C GLU A 51 -15.87 -21.17 7.43
N LEU A 52 -15.13 -21.93 6.61
CA LEU A 52 -14.20 -22.96 7.07
C LEU A 52 -12.99 -22.39 7.79
N THR A 53 -12.48 -21.24 7.34
CA THR A 53 -11.34 -20.55 7.93
C THR A 53 -11.71 -19.99 9.30
N GLU A 54 -12.88 -19.34 9.42
CA GLU A 54 -13.43 -18.89 10.71
C GLU A 54 -13.61 -20.08 11.67
N ASN A 55 -14.32 -21.14 11.25
CA ASN A 55 -14.57 -22.32 12.09
C ASN A 55 -13.26 -22.99 12.57
N VAL A 56 -12.22 -23.10 11.73
CA VAL A 56 -10.95 -23.70 12.15
C VAL A 56 -10.12 -22.76 13.03
N THR A 57 -10.28 -21.44 12.88
CA THR A 57 -9.69 -20.41 13.75
C THR A 57 -10.29 -20.51 15.16
N SER A 58 -11.62 -20.55 15.27
CA SER A 58 -12.32 -20.77 16.55
C SER A 58 -11.84 -22.05 17.25
N LYS A 59 -11.65 -23.12 16.48
CA LYS A 59 -11.14 -24.41 16.98
C LYS A 59 -9.67 -24.34 17.40
N ALA A 60 -8.83 -23.53 16.74
CA ALA A 60 -7.45 -23.30 17.14
C ALA A 60 -7.36 -22.45 18.43
N LEU A 61 -8.18 -21.41 18.55
CA LEU A 61 -8.24 -20.57 19.75
C LEU A 61 -8.74 -21.37 20.97
N ALA A 62 -9.81 -22.16 20.82
CA ALA A 62 -10.30 -23.02 21.89
C ALA A 62 -9.22 -23.99 22.40
N ARG A 63 -8.48 -24.65 21.49
CA ARG A 63 -7.35 -25.52 21.85
C ARG A 63 -6.20 -24.79 22.52
N ALA A 64 -5.93 -23.53 22.14
CA ALA A 64 -4.94 -22.72 22.84
C ALA A 64 -5.33 -22.53 24.31
N PHE A 65 -6.59 -22.19 24.60
CA PHE A 65 -7.07 -22.09 25.98
C PHE A 65 -7.11 -23.43 26.73
N GLU A 66 -7.25 -24.56 26.04
CA GLU A 66 -7.09 -25.90 26.65
C GLU A 66 -5.64 -26.18 27.05
N GLU A 67 -4.66 -25.85 26.20
CA GLU A 67 -3.24 -26.00 26.51
C GLU A 67 -2.77 -24.99 27.58
N LEU A 68 -3.21 -23.73 27.52
CA LEU A 68 -2.88 -22.69 28.51
C LEU A 68 -3.29 -23.07 29.93
N LYS A 69 -4.39 -23.82 30.12
CA LYS A 69 -4.81 -24.34 31.43
C LYS A 69 -3.87 -25.41 32.01
N ARG A 70 -2.92 -25.92 31.22
CA ARG A 70 -1.98 -26.98 31.59
C ARG A 70 -0.54 -26.48 31.75
N LEU A 71 -0.31 -25.21 31.43
CA LEU A 71 0.98 -24.54 31.43
C LEU A 71 0.99 -23.51 32.58
N ASP A 72 2.17 -23.04 32.96
CA ASP A 72 2.36 -22.09 34.08
C ASP A 72 3.03 -20.82 33.56
N SER A 73 2.44 -20.24 32.51
CA SER A 73 2.96 -19.07 31.79
C SER A 73 1.86 -18.42 30.95
N ASP A 74 1.89 -17.09 30.90
CA ASP A 74 1.16 -16.31 29.91
C ASP A 74 1.79 -16.49 28.52
N TYR A 75 0.98 -16.31 27.47
CA TYR A 75 1.45 -16.42 26.08
C TYR A 75 0.99 -15.24 25.22
N GLN A 76 1.81 -14.89 24.23
CA GLN A 76 1.45 -13.94 23.19
C GLN A 76 1.27 -14.65 21.84
N VAL A 77 0.23 -14.26 21.09
CA VAL A 77 0.03 -14.68 19.71
C VAL A 77 1.14 -14.12 18.83
N GLU A 78 1.94 -15.02 18.25
CA GLU A 78 2.91 -14.62 17.24
C GLU A 78 2.24 -14.58 15.85
N HIS A 79 1.60 -15.67 15.43
CA HIS A 79 0.99 -15.80 14.10
C HIS A 79 -0.01 -16.97 14.08
N ILE A 80 -1.06 -16.88 13.23
CA ILE A 80 -1.84 -18.05 12.81
C ILE A 80 -1.68 -18.29 11.31
N PHE A 81 -1.49 -19.56 10.94
CA PHE A 81 -1.20 -20.04 9.58
C PHE A 81 -2.34 -20.94 9.11
N PHE A 82 -2.87 -20.74 7.90
CA PHE A 82 -3.92 -21.59 7.31
C PHE A 82 -3.44 -22.38 6.10
N GLU A 83 -3.64 -23.69 6.10
CA GLU A 83 -3.33 -24.60 5.00
C GLU A 83 -4.66 -25.06 4.38
N LYS A 84 -5.06 -24.47 3.25
CA LYS A 84 -6.27 -24.82 2.49
C LYS A 84 -5.92 -25.91 1.46
N ILE A 85 -6.73 -26.96 1.39
CA ILE A 85 -6.51 -28.15 0.57
C ILE A 85 -7.86 -28.60 0.00
N THR A 86 -7.96 -28.72 -1.33
CA THR A 86 -9.06 -29.46 -1.96
C THR A 86 -8.69 -30.93 -2.08
N GLU A 87 -9.52 -31.81 -1.54
CA GLU A 87 -9.45 -33.26 -1.70
C GLU A 87 -10.64 -33.73 -2.56
N ASP A 88 -10.43 -34.03 -3.84
CA ASP A 88 -11.41 -34.77 -4.65
C ASP A 88 -11.30 -36.27 -4.34
N LYS A 89 -12.43 -36.88 -3.98
CA LYS A 89 -12.57 -38.34 -3.94
C LYS A 89 -13.83 -38.73 -4.69
N SER A 90 -13.64 -39.48 -5.78
CA SER A 90 -14.74 -40.04 -6.59
C SER A 90 -15.68 -38.99 -7.20
N GLY A 91 -15.17 -37.82 -7.58
CA GLY A 91 -15.97 -36.73 -8.17
C GLY A 91 -16.73 -35.90 -7.15
N VAL A 92 -16.31 -35.95 -5.88
CA VAL A 92 -16.89 -35.19 -4.77
C VAL A 92 -15.78 -34.35 -4.14
N GLU A 93 -15.86 -33.04 -4.37
CA GLU A 93 -14.89 -32.09 -3.85
C GLU A 93 -15.05 -31.89 -2.33
N THR A 94 -13.98 -32.10 -1.57
CA THR A 94 -13.93 -31.81 -0.13
C THR A 94 -12.94 -30.67 0.15
N LYS A 95 -13.45 -29.55 0.65
CA LYS A 95 -12.63 -28.44 1.15
C LYS A 95 -12.09 -28.79 2.54
N HIS A 96 -10.78 -28.73 2.74
CA HIS A 96 -10.08 -29.03 4.00
C HIS A 96 -9.21 -27.83 4.38
N VAL A 97 -9.45 -27.25 5.55
CA VAL A 97 -8.58 -26.21 6.12
C VAL A 97 -7.90 -26.75 7.38
N LYS A 98 -6.59 -26.59 7.47
CA LYS A 98 -5.83 -26.77 8.71
C LYS A 98 -5.37 -25.40 9.20
N ALA A 99 -5.33 -25.21 10.51
CA ALA A 99 -4.75 -24.03 11.15
C ALA A 99 -3.57 -24.43 12.05
N ARG A 100 -2.55 -23.58 12.12
CA ARG A 100 -1.45 -23.67 13.09
C ARG A 100 -1.31 -22.31 13.76
N LEU A 101 -1.48 -22.24 15.07
CA LEU A 101 -1.35 -21.02 15.87
C LEU A 101 -0.04 -21.11 16.67
N LEU A 102 0.87 -20.16 16.42
CA LEU A 102 2.15 -20.04 17.10
C LEU A 102 2.04 -19.04 18.25
N LEU A 103 2.41 -19.50 19.44
CA LEU A 103 2.32 -18.77 20.69
C LEU A 103 3.68 -18.75 21.38
N ASN A 104 4.14 -17.57 21.80
CA ASN A 104 5.38 -17.41 22.56
C ASN A 104 5.06 -17.23 24.03
N ALA A 105 5.78 -17.96 24.91
CA ALA A 105 5.70 -17.73 26.34
C ALA A 105 6.25 -16.33 26.67
N VAL A 106 5.53 -15.58 27.48
CA VAL A 106 5.90 -14.23 27.90
C VAL A 106 6.09 -14.18 29.40
N LYS A 107 7.00 -13.31 29.84
CA LYS A 107 7.27 -13.08 31.26
C LYS A 107 6.32 -12.04 31.84
N ASP A 108 6.28 -10.87 31.20
CA ASP A 108 5.51 -9.70 31.62
C ASP A 108 4.97 -8.97 30.38
N CYS A 109 3.73 -8.47 30.43
CA CYS A 109 3.15 -7.65 29.36
C CYS A 109 2.68 -6.30 29.92
N LYS A 110 3.09 -5.19 29.29
CA LYS A 110 2.75 -3.83 29.75
C LYS A 110 1.31 -3.40 29.44
N GLN A 111 0.62 -4.13 28.55
CA GLN A 111 -0.68 -3.76 27.99
C GLN A 111 -1.72 -4.84 28.33
N GLU A 112 -2.15 -4.89 29.60
CA GLU A 112 -3.13 -5.86 30.11
C GLU A 112 -4.50 -5.79 29.42
N ASN A 113 -4.81 -4.68 28.74
CA ASN A 113 -6.03 -4.50 27.95
C ASN A 113 -5.96 -5.12 26.55
N ARG A 114 -4.83 -5.70 26.13
CA ARG A 114 -4.64 -6.38 24.83
C ARG A 114 -4.61 -7.91 24.98
N THR A 115 -5.52 -8.42 25.80
CA THR A 115 -5.82 -9.84 25.89
C THR A 115 -6.86 -10.25 24.85
N ILE A 116 -6.77 -11.51 24.43
CA ILE A 116 -7.75 -12.20 23.60
C ILE A 116 -8.56 -13.09 24.55
N ALA A 117 -9.90 -13.01 24.51
CA ALA A 117 -10.77 -13.98 25.17
C ALA A 117 -11.08 -15.17 24.24
N SER A 118 -11.56 -16.29 24.80
CA SER A 118 -11.78 -17.55 24.06
C SER A 118 -12.82 -17.48 22.92
N ASN A 119 -13.62 -16.42 22.88
CA ASN A 119 -14.59 -16.10 21.84
C ASN A 119 -14.13 -15.00 20.86
N GLU A 120 -12.98 -14.34 21.09
CA GLU A 120 -12.50 -13.22 20.28
C GLU A 120 -11.62 -13.66 19.11
N VAL A 121 -12.16 -14.58 18.31
CA VAL A 121 -11.52 -15.19 17.14
C VAL A 121 -10.98 -14.14 16.15
N HIS A 122 -11.68 -13.02 16.02
CA HIS A 122 -11.36 -11.89 15.15
C HIS A 122 -10.07 -11.12 15.53
N LYS A 123 -9.54 -11.29 16.76
CA LYS A 123 -8.28 -10.65 17.20
C LYS A 123 -7.02 -11.38 16.73
N LEU A 124 -7.16 -12.54 16.09
CA LEU A 124 -6.02 -13.29 15.57
C LEU A 124 -5.55 -12.74 14.21
N ASN A 125 -4.35 -12.16 14.19
CA ASN A 125 -3.71 -11.72 12.94
C ASN A 125 -3.47 -12.90 12.00
N THR A 126 -4.27 -12.99 10.94
CA THR A 126 -4.28 -14.11 10.00
C THR A 126 -3.12 -14.06 9.01
N LEU A 127 -2.52 -15.21 8.71
CA LEU A 127 -1.70 -15.45 7.53
C LEU A 127 -2.19 -16.72 6.82
N GLU A 128 -2.49 -16.62 5.53
CA GLU A 128 -2.87 -17.78 4.71
C GLU A 128 -1.63 -18.39 4.03
N PHE A 129 -1.60 -19.72 3.96
CA PHE A 129 -0.45 -20.54 3.58
C PHE A 129 -0.89 -21.74 2.73
N ASN A 130 -1.06 -21.53 1.43
CA ASN A 130 -1.34 -22.62 0.48
C ASN A 130 -0.08 -23.44 0.21
N ILE A 131 0.28 -24.34 1.15
CA ILE A 131 1.51 -25.13 1.08
C ILE A 131 1.37 -26.28 0.06
N GLY A 132 1.83 -26.01 -1.15
CA GLY A 132 2.60 -26.99 -1.92
C GLY A 132 4.08 -26.81 -1.62
N ASN A 133 4.62 -27.54 -0.63
CA ASN A 133 6.03 -27.62 -0.21
C ASN A 133 6.99 -26.50 -0.67
N ALA A 134 7.13 -25.44 0.14
CA ALA A 134 8.18 -24.43 -0.04
C ALA A 134 9.25 -24.55 1.06
N SER A 135 10.52 -24.61 0.65
CA SER A 135 11.68 -24.48 1.53
C SER A 135 12.01 -22.99 1.74
N THR A 136 12.25 -22.59 2.99
CA THR A 136 12.44 -21.19 3.38
C THR A 136 13.69 -20.56 2.78
N LEU A 137 13.51 -19.46 2.05
CA LEU A 137 14.58 -18.61 1.53
C LEU A 137 14.42 -17.21 2.14
N THR A 138 15.22 -16.90 3.16
CA THR A 138 15.15 -15.65 3.92
C THR A 138 15.76 -14.51 3.11
N LEU A 139 14.92 -13.63 2.56
CA LEU A 139 15.37 -12.45 1.82
C LEU A 139 15.43 -11.22 2.73
N ASN A 140 16.64 -10.85 3.11
CA ASN A 140 16.92 -9.57 3.79
C ASN A 140 16.72 -8.39 2.84
N ILE A 141 15.46 -8.07 2.52
CA ILE A 141 15.06 -6.74 2.05
C ILE A 141 15.05 -5.83 3.28
N SER A 142 16.19 -5.17 3.52
CA SER A 142 16.50 -4.31 4.67
C SER A 142 15.41 -3.27 4.97
N PRO A 143 15.05 -3.09 6.26
CA PRO A 143 14.53 -1.83 6.79
C PRO A 143 15.39 -1.34 7.99
N PRO A 144 15.14 -0.15 8.58
CA PRO A 144 14.27 0.96 8.19
C PRO A 144 15.10 2.23 7.84
N LEU A 145 14.60 3.39 7.37
CA LEU A 145 13.34 3.86 6.75
C LEU A 145 13.62 5.30 6.24
N ARG A 146 13.03 5.77 5.12
CA ARG A 146 12.42 7.12 5.17
C ARG A 146 11.22 6.94 6.08
N ALA A 147 11.24 7.52 7.29
CA ALA A 147 10.12 7.41 8.23
C ALA A 147 8.80 7.71 7.49
N LYS A 148 7.65 7.20 7.96
CA LYS A 148 6.34 7.58 7.39
C LYS A 148 6.13 9.08 7.64
N ARG A 149 6.73 9.92 6.80
CA ARG A 149 6.66 11.37 6.86
C ARG A 149 5.23 11.68 6.48
N GLU A 150 4.49 12.23 7.43
CA GLU A 150 3.16 12.74 7.16
C GLU A 150 3.32 13.92 6.21
N LEU A 151 2.40 14.03 5.25
CA LEU A 151 2.25 15.26 4.50
C LEU A 151 1.78 16.34 5.48
N LYS A 152 2.41 17.53 5.43
CA LYS A 152 2.09 18.67 6.30
C LYS A 152 2.08 19.93 5.46
N LEU A 153 0.89 20.42 5.11
CA LEU A 153 0.71 21.65 4.37
C LEU A 153 0.25 22.76 5.33
N ASN A 154 1.19 23.59 5.78
CA ASN A 154 0.91 24.68 6.72
C ASN A 154 0.42 25.97 6.04
N ASP A 155 0.66 26.11 4.73
CA ASP A 155 0.30 27.26 3.91
C ASP A 155 -0.39 26.72 2.65
N THR A 156 -1.66 27.08 2.44
CA THR A 156 -2.48 26.66 1.29
C THR A 156 -2.57 27.73 0.20
N SER A 157 -1.80 28.83 0.32
CA SER A 157 -1.81 29.96 -0.61
C SER A 157 -0.90 29.75 -1.83
N ILE A 158 -1.26 30.35 -2.95
CA ILE A 158 -0.49 30.36 -4.21
C ILE A 158 -0.42 31.80 -4.73
N SER A 159 0.78 32.28 -5.03
CA SER A 159 1.02 33.55 -5.70
C SER A 159 2.06 33.39 -6.81
N ASN A 160 2.32 34.46 -7.57
CA ASN A 160 3.38 34.48 -8.58
C ASN A 160 4.80 34.27 -8.02
N GLU A 161 5.00 34.41 -6.70
CA GLU A 161 6.33 34.40 -6.06
C GLU A 161 6.53 33.21 -5.11
N LYS A 162 5.44 32.67 -4.55
CA LYS A 162 5.42 31.51 -3.64
C LYS A 162 4.24 30.58 -3.94
N VAL A 163 4.43 29.28 -3.69
CA VAL A 163 3.39 28.26 -3.79
C VAL A 163 3.45 27.42 -2.52
N PHE A 164 2.38 27.41 -1.73
CA PHE A 164 2.31 26.78 -0.40
C PHE A 164 3.48 27.17 0.52
N GLY A 165 3.84 28.45 0.46
CA GLY A 165 4.97 29.04 1.18
C GLY A 165 6.35 28.74 0.57
N ALA A 166 6.48 27.81 -0.38
CA ALA A 166 7.74 27.55 -1.07
C ALA A 166 8.01 28.59 -2.16
N LYS A 167 9.24 29.11 -2.22
CA LYS A 167 9.67 30.16 -3.16
C LYS A 167 10.42 29.55 -4.35
N PHE A 168 10.25 30.12 -5.53
CA PHE A 168 11.09 29.78 -6.69
C PHE A 168 12.58 29.94 -6.37
N GLY A 169 13.39 28.98 -6.81
CA GLY A 169 14.81 28.86 -6.48
C GLY A 169 15.14 28.04 -5.22
N GLN A 170 14.18 27.70 -4.36
CA GLN A 170 14.43 26.79 -3.22
C GLN A 170 14.79 25.38 -3.69
N SER A 171 15.60 24.66 -2.91
CA SER A 171 15.99 23.28 -3.26
C SER A 171 14.87 22.28 -3.04
N PHE A 172 14.89 21.18 -3.78
CA PHE A 172 13.95 20.06 -3.60
C PHE A 172 13.88 19.59 -2.13
N GLU A 173 15.02 19.41 -1.47
CA GLU A 173 15.08 18.93 -0.09
C GLU A 173 14.51 19.96 0.90
N SER A 174 14.68 21.27 0.63
CA SER A 174 14.10 22.34 1.45
C SER A 174 12.58 22.36 1.34
N VAL A 175 12.04 22.18 0.13
CA VAL A 175 10.59 22.16 -0.11
C VAL A 175 9.97 20.86 0.41
N GLU A 176 10.62 19.72 0.21
CA GLU A 176 10.20 18.43 0.77
C GLU A 176 10.18 18.46 2.31
N ALA A 177 11.17 19.10 2.96
CA ALA A 177 11.19 19.26 4.41
C ALA A 177 10.05 20.13 4.94
N GLN A 178 9.68 21.19 4.20
CA GLN A 178 8.54 22.06 4.54
C GLN A 178 7.21 21.31 4.45
N TYR A 179 7.03 20.46 3.43
CA TYR A 179 5.82 19.66 3.24
C TYR A 179 5.81 18.32 4.00
N GLY A 180 6.91 17.97 4.66
CA GLY A 180 7.17 16.62 5.19
C GLY A 180 7.52 15.61 4.08
N ARG A 181 6.68 15.50 3.05
CA ARG A 181 6.94 14.75 1.81
C ARG A 181 6.06 15.24 0.66
N PHE A 182 6.37 14.81 -0.55
CA PHE A 182 5.46 14.84 -1.69
C PHE A 182 4.55 13.59 -1.72
N SER A 183 3.46 13.68 -2.47
CA SER A 183 2.54 12.56 -2.77
C SER A 183 3.07 11.69 -3.90
N LEU A 184 3.82 12.29 -4.84
CA LEU A 184 4.57 11.61 -5.89
C LEU A 184 5.86 12.37 -6.19
N VAL A 185 6.95 11.64 -6.49
CA VAL A 185 8.21 12.16 -7.01
C VAL A 185 8.58 11.36 -8.25
N TRP A 186 8.68 12.06 -9.38
CA TRP A 186 9.14 11.54 -10.66
C TRP A 186 10.56 12.05 -10.93
N PRO A 187 11.57 11.17 -10.90
CA PRO A 187 12.95 11.55 -11.20
C PRO A 187 13.18 11.63 -12.72
N LEU A 188 13.66 12.78 -13.18
CA LEU A 188 13.89 13.13 -14.59
C LEU A 188 15.38 13.47 -14.79
N GLY A 189 16.25 12.53 -14.40
CA GLY A 189 17.70 12.70 -14.38
C GLY A 189 18.13 13.77 -13.37
N LYS A 190 18.66 14.91 -13.85
CA LYS A 190 19.04 16.06 -13.00
C LYS A 190 17.83 16.87 -12.52
N ASN A 191 16.68 16.67 -13.15
CA ASN A 191 15.44 17.36 -12.82
C ASN A 191 14.51 16.44 -12.03
N LYS A 192 13.54 17.01 -11.32
CA LYS A 192 12.48 16.25 -10.64
C LYS A 192 11.14 16.93 -10.90
N LEU A 193 10.11 16.15 -11.18
CA LEU A 193 8.72 16.59 -11.08
C LEU A 193 8.16 16.00 -9.79
N ALA A 194 7.60 16.82 -8.91
CA ALA A 194 7.02 16.35 -7.66
C ALA A 194 5.58 16.85 -7.50
N LEU A 195 4.70 16.04 -6.91
CA LEU A 195 3.29 16.36 -6.78
C LEU A 195 2.85 16.48 -5.32
N LEU A 196 1.99 17.44 -5.05
CA LEU A 196 1.13 17.43 -3.86
C LEU A 196 -0.27 16.97 -4.26
N GLY A 197 -0.69 15.85 -3.68
CA GLY A 197 -1.83 15.07 -4.12
C GLY A 197 -1.76 14.77 -5.61
N ARG A 198 -2.85 15.11 -6.29
CA ARG A 198 -3.12 14.76 -7.70
C ARG A 198 -3.01 15.93 -8.67
N ASN A 199 -3.20 17.15 -8.17
CA ASN A 199 -3.51 18.33 -8.99
C ASN A 199 -2.40 19.39 -8.99
N HIS A 200 -1.38 19.27 -8.14
CA HIS A 200 -0.36 20.31 -7.92
C HIS A 200 1.04 19.80 -8.25
N ALA A 201 1.58 20.18 -9.42
CA ALA A 201 2.91 19.83 -9.89
C ALA A 201 3.97 20.90 -9.61
N PHE A 202 5.11 20.47 -9.07
CA PHE A 202 6.30 21.27 -8.78
C PHE A 202 7.44 20.80 -9.69
N TYR A 203 8.02 21.75 -10.43
CA TYR A 203 9.09 21.51 -11.40
C TYR A 203 10.42 21.94 -10.78
N PHE A 204 11.33 20.98 -10.57
CA PHE A 204 12.66 21.23 -10.04
C PHE A 204 13.72 21.03 -11.13
N GLU A 205 14.34 22.11 -11.59
CA GLU A 205 15.43 22.09 -12.57
C GLU A 205 16.78 22.18 -11.84
N ASN A 206 17.68 21.21 -12.09
CA ASN A 206 18.97 21.09 -11.39
C ASN A 206 18.84 21.28 -9.87
N ASN A 207 17.86 20.60 -9.28
CA ASN A 207 17.48 20.63 -7.87
C ASN A 207 16.82 21.92 -7.32
N ALA A 208 16.56 22.95 -8.14
CA ALA A 208 15.90 24.20 -7.71
C ALA A 208 14.47 24.32 -8.27
N LEU A 209 13.50 24.78 -7.46
CA LEU A 209 12.11 24.99 -7.86
C LEU A 209 12.02 26.06 -8.96
N SER A 210 11.78 25.62 -10.21
CA SER A 210 11.76 26.47 -11.40
C SER A 210 10.35 26.84 -11.87
N GLY A 211 9.34 26.05 -11.52
CA GLY A 211 7.98 26.23 -11.98
C GLY A 211 6.95 25.41 -11.20
N TYR A 212 5.68 25.75 -11.42
CA TYR A 212 4.53 25.13 -10.77
C TYR A 212 3.35 25.05 -11.75
N ARG A 213 2.60 23.95 -11.73
CA ARG A 213 1.35 23.78 -12.50
C ARG A 213 0.25 23.21 -11.62
N TYR A 214 -0.92 23.81 -11.65
CA TYR A 214 -2.18 23.23 -11.19
C TYR A 214 -3.02 22.79 -12.38
N SER A 215 -3.73 21.66 -12.25
CA SER A 215 -4.88 21.32 -13.09
C SER A 215 -5.74 20.23 -12.44
N SER A 216 -7.05 20.29 -12.63
CA SER A 216 -7.99 19.23 -12.21
C SER A 216 -7.81 17.92 -13.00
N SER A 217 -7.19 17.99 -14.19
CA SER A 217 -6.84 16.88 -15.07
C SER A 217 -5.32 16.74 -15.25
N LEU A 218 -4.54 17.11 -14.23
CA LEU A 218 -3.08 17.11 -14.30
C LEU A 218 -2.51 15.75 -14.73
N LEU A 219 -2.97 14.65 -14.11
CA LEU A 219 -2.47 13.30 -14.35
C LEU A 219 -3.40 12.46 -15.22
N PRO A 220 -2.88 11.44 -15.94
CA PRO A 220 -3.74 10.45 -16.59
C PRO A 220 -4.47 9.61 -15.54
N VAL A 221 -5.71 9.25 -15.85
CA VAL A 221 -6.68 8.67 -14.89
C VAL A 221 -6.13 7.47 -14.09
N PRO A 222 -5.41 6.49 -14.68
CA PRO A 222 -4.88 5.35 -13.91
C PRO A 222 -3.86 5.71 -12.82
N LEU A 223 -2.99 6.71 -13.01
CA LEU A 223 -2.13 7.22 -11.92
C LEU A 223 -2.92 8.07 -10.95
N ASN A 224 -3.80 8.91 -11.49
CA ASN A 224 -4.64 9.82 -10.71
C ASN A 224 -5.44 9.06 -9.65
N ASN A 225 -5.99 7.89 -10.00
CA ASN A 225 -6.74 7.04 -9.09
C ASN A 225 -5.86 6.33 -8.04
N LYS A 226 -4.56 6.15 -8.29
CA LYS A 226 -3.65 5.44 -7.39
C LYS A 226 -3.10 6.35 -6.28
N ILE A 227 -2.72 7.57 -6.59
CA ILE A 227 -2.13 8.53 -5.62
C ILE A 227 -3.17 8.95 -4.56
N GLU A 228 -2.71 9.27 -3.35
CA GLU A 228 -3.52 9.92 -2.32
C GLU A 228 -4.22 11.23 -2.77
N ILE A 229 -5.29 11.61 -2.07
CA ILE A 229 -5.98 12.90 -2.25
C ILE A 229 -5.48 13.84 -1.17
N VAL A 230 -5.14 15.07 -1.57
CA VAL A 230 -4.82 16.18 -0.67
C VAL A 230 -5.93 17.21 -0.84
N SER A 231 -6.85 17.23 0.12
CA SER A 231 -8.07 18.06 0.09
C SER A 231 -7.88 19.27 1.00
N GLU A 232 -7.11 20.24 0.52
CA GLU A 232 -6.81 21.48 1.24
C GLU A 232 -7.59 22.65 0.62
N ASN A 233 -7.97 23.63 1.43
CA ASN A 233 -8.60 24.87 0.96
C ASN A 233 -7.54 25.78 0.32
N VAL A 234 -7.20 25.47 -0.93
CA VAL A 234 -6.16 26.16 -1.70
C VAL A 234 -6.68 27.49 -2.24
N SER A 235 -5.96 28.57 -1.96
CA SER A 235 -6.33 29.92 -2.40
C SER A 235 -5.28 30.56 -3.30
N LEU A 236 -5.73 31.38 -4.25
CA LEU A 236 -4.91 32.21 -5.12
C LEU A 236 -4.83 33.63 -4.54
N GLU A 237 -3.62 34.08 -4.21
CA GLU A 237 -3.34 35.46 -3.78
C GLU A 237 -3.29 36.38 -5.02
N VAL A 238 -4.02 37.50 -4.96
CA VAL A 238 -3.99 38.58 -5.95
C VAL A 238 -3.58 39.88 -5.28
N LYS A 239 -2.64 40.64 -5.87
CA LYS A 239 -1.97 41.75 -5.16
C LYS A 239 -2.88 42.90 -4.69
N ASN A 240 -4.08 43.03 -5.26
CA ASN A 240 -5.03 44.10 -5.00
C ASN A 240 -6.48 43.59 -4.77
N GLY A 241 -6.67 42.40 -4.19
CA GLY A 241 -7.99 41.84 -3.93
C GLY A 241 -7.99 40.73 -2.87
N ASP A 242 -9.17 40.20 -2.59
CA ASP A 242 -9.33 39.04 -1.70
C ASP A 242 -8.79 37.76 -2.35
N ALA A 243 -8.34 36.81 -1.52
CA ALA A 243 -7.80 35.54 -2.00
C ALA A 243 -8.91 34.62 -2.53
N VAL A 244 -8.75 34.09 -3.74
CA VAL A 244 -9.78 33.30 -4.42
C VAL A 244 -9.55 31.81 -4.18
N ASN A 245 -10.52 31.11 -3.60
CA ASN A 245 -10.42 29.66 -3.36
C ASN A 245 -10.59 28.87 -4.68
N LEU A 246 -9.70 27.91 -4.95
CA LEU A 246 -9.77 27.05 -6.14
C LEU A 246 -11.01 26.14 -6.18
N ALA A 247 -11.59 25.83 -5.01
CA ALA A 247 -12.77 24.98 -4.93
C ALA A 247 -14.07 25.70 -5.33
N ASP A 248 -14.12 27.02 -5.24
CA ASP A 248 -15.34 27.82 -5.31
C ASP A 248 -15.67 28.28 -6.74
N GLY A 249 -16.85 28.90 -6.91
CA GLY A 249 -17.22 29.55 -8.17
C GLY A 249 -16.65 30.97 -8.24
N ILE A 250 -16.17 31.38 -9.40
CA ILE A 250 -15.44 32.64 -9.61
C ILE A 250 -16.40 33.74 -10.09
N SER A 251 -16.45 34.86 -9.35
CA SER A 251 -17.16 36.08 -9.75
C SER A 251 -16.45 36.86 -10.85
N GLU A 252 -17.15 37.78 -11.53
CA GLU A 252 -16.53 38.64 -12.56
C GLU A 252 -15.39 39.52 -12.02
N SER A 253 -15.52 40.00 -10.77
CA SER A 253 -14.49 40.78 -10.07
C SER A 253 -13.22 39.97 -9.82
N GLU A 254 -13.37 38.72 -9.36
CA GLU A 254 -12.25 37.81 -9.12
C GLU A 254 -11.59 37.40 -10.44
N LEU A 255 -12.39 37.07 -11.46
CA LEU A 255 -11.91 36.73 -12.80
C LEU A 255 -11.00 37.82 -13.39
N LYS A 256 -11.37 39.09 -13.20
CA LYS A 256 -10.57 40.24 -13.66
C LYS A 256 -9.25 40.35 -12.90
N SER A 257 -9.27 40.23 -11.58
CA SER A 257 -8.06 40.28 -10.74
C SER A 257 -7.11 39.12 -11.03
N LEU A 258 -7.65 37.91 -11.15
CA LEU A 258 -6.91 36.69 -11.47
C LEU A 258 -6.22 36.76 -12.84
N LYS A 259 -6.89 37.30 -13.87
CA LYS A 259 -6.30 37.50 -15.21
C LYS A 259 -5.25 38.62 -15.25
N GLN A 260 -5.22 39.52 -14.28
CA GLN A 260 -4.18 40.55 -14.15
C GLN A 260 -2.93 40.02 -13.45
N GLU A 261 -3.10 39.15 -12.44
CA GLU A 261 -1.99 38.55 -11.70
C GLU A 261 -1.37 37.38 -12.48
N PHE A 262 -2.17 36.42 -12.94
CA PHE A 262 -1.67 35.16 -13.52
C PHE A 262 -1.77 35.14 -15.06
N LYS A 263 -0.61 35.12 -15.73
CA LYS A 263 -0.51 35.11 -17.20
C LYS A 263 -1.02 33.80 -17.85
N HIS A 264 -0.85 32.67 -17.17
CA HIS A 264 -1.17 31.34 -17.69
C HIS A 264 -2.20 30.68 -16.77
N LEU A 265 -3.44 31.15 -16.87
CA LEU A 265 -4.58 30.73 -16.06
C LEU A 265 -5.78 30.48 -16.98
N GLU A 266 -6.33 29.28 -16.90
CA GLU A 266 -7.44 28.78 -17.74
C GLU A 266 -8.66 28.47 -16.87
N PHE A 267 -9.85 28.58 -17.45
CA PHE A 267 -11.11 28.50 -16.73
C PHE A 267 -12.12 27.63 -17.47
N LEU A 268 -12.84 26.82 -16.70
CA LEU A 268 -13.89 25.93 -17.18
C LEU A 268 -15.25 26.38 -16.64
N SER A 269 -16.26 26.41 -17.51
CA SER A 269 -17.67 26.55 -17.11
C SER A 269 -18.22 25.19 -16.68
N VAL A 270 -18.66 25.09 -15.43
CA VAL A 270 -19.23 23.86 -14.84
C VAL A 270 -20.70 24.08 -14.57
N GLY A 271 -21.56 23.18 -15.04
CA GLY A 271 -22.99 23.20 -14.70
C GLY A 271 -23.21 22.75 -13.26
N ASP A 272 -23.87 23.59 -12.46
CA ASP A 272 -24.40 23.21 -11.15
C ASP A 272 -25.79 22.61 -11.34
N ALA A 273 -25.89 21.28 -11.25
CA ALA A 273 -27.15 20.55 -11.42
C ALA A 273 -28.15 20.76 -10.26
N ILE A 274 -27.72 21.30 -9.11
CA ILE A 274 -28.58 21.57 -7.96
C ILE A 274 -29.27 22.93 -8.13
N ASN A 275 -28.51 23.96 -8.50
CA ASN A 275 -29.02 25.32 -8.70
C ASN A 275 -29.48 25.61 -10.14
N ASN A 276 -29.18 24.70 -11.08
CA ASN A 276 -29.38 24.87 -12.53
C ASN A 276 -28.66 26.12 -13.09
N GLU A 277 -27.50 26.43 -12.50
CA GLU A 277 -26.63 27.55 -12.86
C GLU A 277 -25.37 27.05 -13.58
N THR A 278 -24.57 27.97 -14.13
CA THR A 278 -23.24 27.66 -14.65
C THR A 278 -22.22 28.50 -13.90
N ILE A 279 -21.33 27.83 -13.17
CA ILE A 279 -20.28 28.47 -12.37
C ILE A 279 -18.94 28.35 -13.11
N LEU A 280 -18.18 29.44 -13.13
CA LEU A 280 -16.82 29.45 -13.67
C LEU A 280 -15.84 28.95 -12.60
N LYS A 281 -14.94 28.04 -12.95
CA LYS A 281 -13.88 27.53 -12.05
C LYS A 281 -12.51 27.59 -12.71
N VAL A 282 -11.44 27.56 -11.91
CA VAL A 282 -10.07 27.42 -12.42
C VAL A 282 -9.88 26.00 -12.94
N GLU A 283 -9.50 25.88 -14.21
CA GLU A 283 -9.21 24.59 -14.85
C GLU A 283 -7.72 24.25 -14.76
N SER A 284 -6.87 25.24 -15.05
CA SER A 284 -5.42 25.10 -15.06
C SER A 284 -4.73 26.42 -14.68
N LEU A 285 -3.57 26.33 -14.04
CA LEU A 285 -2.71 27.46 -13.70
C LEU A 285 -1.25 27.06 -13.86
N ALA A 286 -0.41 27.91 -14.46
CA ALA A 286 1.03 27.70 -14.57
C ALA A 286 1.82 28.95 -14.15
N ILE A 287 2.85 28.74 -13.34
CA ILE A 287 3.74 29.79 -12.81
C ILE A 287 5.19 29.36 -13.03
N GLY A 288 6.05 30.28 -13.50
CA GLY A 288 7.45 30.00 -13.79
C GLY A 288 7.68 29.04 -14.97
N LYS A 289 8.79 28.30 -14.94
CA LYS A 289 9.22 27.38 -16.01
C LYS A 289 8.68 25.97 -15.77
N VAL A 290 7.58 25.66 -16.45
CA VAL A 290 6.80 24.40 -16.36
C VAL A 290 7.08 23.41 -17.52
N ASN A 291 8.22 23.53 -18.19
CA ASN A 291 8.52 22.74 -19.38
C ASN A 291 9.68 21.76 -19.15
N PHE A 292 9.33 20.52 -18.81
CA PHE A 292 10.19 19.36 -18.99
C PHE A 292 9.66 18.56 -20.17
N GLY A 293 10.52 18.24 -21.14
CA GLY A 293 10.19 17.31 -22.20
C GLY A 293 10.07 15.90 -21.63
N LEU A 294 8.85 15.47 -21.32
CA LEU A 294 8.57 14.14 -20.77
C LEU A 294 8.75 13.04 -21.83
N SER A 295 9.05 13.36 -23.08
CA SER A 295 9.37 12.41 -24.14
C SER A 295 10.65 11.60 -23.93
N LYS A 296 11.49 11.96 -22.95
CA LYS A 296 12.76 11.26 -22.63
C LYS A 296 12.78 10.73 -21.20
N LEU A 297 11.81 9.87 -20.88
CA LEU A 297 11.76 9.13 -19.62
C LEU A 297 12.86 8.06 -19.58
N ASP A 298 13.91 8.32 -18.81
CA ASP A 298 14.92 7.31 -18.45
C ASP A 298 14.46 6.49 -17.23
N LEU A 299 13.19 6.05 -17.23
CA LEU A 299 12.65 5.24 -16.14
C LEU A 299 13.13 3.80 -16.27
N SER A 300 13.69 3.26 -15.18
CA SER A 300 14.20 1.89 -15.15
C SER A 300 13.07 0.88 -15.31
N CYS A 301 13.25 -0.12 -16.18
CA CYS A 301 12.41 -1.31 -16.24
C CYS A 301 13.05 -2.44 -15.42
N ILE A 302 12.25 -3.18 -14.66
CA ILE A 302 12.76 -4.26 -13.80
C ILE A 302 12.56 -5.59 -14.49
N ASN A 303 13.64 -6.31 -14.80
CA ASN A 303 13.58 -7.65 -15.41
C ASN A 303 14.42 -8.62 -14.56
N ALA A 304 13.75 -9.31 -13.64
CA ALA A 304 14.31 -10.36 -12.78
C ALA A 304 13.64 -11.69 -13.12
N ASN A 305 14.34 -12.82 -13.05
CA ASN A 305 13.74 -14.13 -13.36
C ASN A 305 13.09 -14.79 -12.13
N ASN A 306 13.43 -14.34 -10.93
CA ASN A 306 12.86 -14.75 -9.65
C ASN A 306 12.98 -13.61 -8.62
N ILE A 307 12.43 -13.81 -7.42
CA ILE A 307 12.40 -12.79 -6.36
C ILE A 307 13.81 -12.44 -5.86
N SER A 308 14.71 -13.43 -5.77
CA SER A 308 16.10 -13.19 -5.29
C SER A 308 16.96 -12.38 -6.28
N GLU A 309 16.53 -12.28 -7.53
CA GLU A 309 17.14 -11.41 -8.55
C GLU A 309 16.54 -9.99 -8.59
N LEU A 310 15.58 -9.66 -7.72
CA LEU A 310 15.06 -8.29 -7.64
C LEU A 310 16.17 -7.33 -7.19
N PRO A 311 16.44 -6.25 -7.95
CA PRO A 311 17.45 -5.27 -7.60
C PRO A 311 17.01 -4.41 -6.40
N ASN A 312 17.95 -3.67 -5.82
CA ASN A 312 17.61 -2.63 -4.84
C ASN A 312 16.81 -1.50 -5.52
N LEU A 313 15.49 -1.55 -5.39
CA LEU A 313 14.56 -0.65 -6.08
C LEU A 313 14.80 0.83 -5.72
N ASP A 314 15.27 1.14 -4.50
CA ASP A 314 15.56 2.51 -4.06
C ASP A 314 16.79 3.14 -4.74
N SER A 315 17.62 2.34 -5.43
CA SER A 315 18.77 2.83 -6.21
C SER A 315 18.45 3.10 -7.69
N LEU A 316 17.21 2.84 -8.12
CA LEU A 316 16.80 2.88 -9.52
C LEU A 316 15.96 4.12 -9.85
N ASN A 317 15.91 4.49 -11.13
CA ASN A 317 15.15 5.64 -11.58
C ASN A 317 13.67 5.24 -11.74
N LEU A 318 12.94 5.21 -10.62
CA LEU A 318 11.54 4.81 -10.50
C LEU A 318 10.69 5.98 -9.97
N ILE A 319 9.41 6.01 -10.29
CA ILE A 319 8.46 6.99 -9.72
C ILE A 319 8.09 6.53 -8.31
N ASP A 320 8.36 7.35 -7.29
CA ASP A 320 7.99 7.09 -5.89
C ASP A 320 6.68 7.80 -5.55
N PHE A 321 5.67 7.10 -5.06
CA PHE A 321 4.38 7.70 -4.70
C PHE A 321 3.68 7.03 -3.53
N PHE A 322 2.74 7.75 -2.93
CA PHE A 322 1.91 7.28 -1.83
C PHE A 322 0.46 7.06 -2.29
N ASP A 323 -0.09 5.88 -1.98
CA ASP A 323 -1.48 5.56 -2.34
C ASP A 323 -2.50 6.20 -1.38
N GLN A 324 -3.79 6.09 -1.72
CA GLN A 324 -4.90 6.56 -0.87
C GLN A 324 -4.92 5.99 0.56
N LYS A 325 -4.18 4.91 0.84
CA LYS A 325 -4.04 4.27 2.15
C LYS A 325 -2.72 4.68 2.85
N GLY A 326 -1.95 5.58 2.26
CA GLY A 326 -0.65 6.05 2.72
C GLY A 326 0.46 4.99 2.66
N LYS A 327 0.32 3.97 1.80
CA LYS A 327 1.39 3.02 1.49
C LYS A 327 2.32 3.60 0.42
N ARG A 328 3.61 3.34 0.54
CA ARG A 328 4.60 3.68 -0.48
C ARG A 328 4.54 2.69 -1.63
N ASN A 329 4.68 3.20 -2.84
CA ASN A 329 4.74 2.46 -4.08
C ASN A 329 5.88 2.99 -4.96
N LEU A 330 6.55 2.09 -5.69
CA LEU A 330 7.51 2.46 -6.74
C LEU A 330 6.97 1.97 -8.09
N LEU A 331 6.90 2.84 -9.10
CA LEU A 331 6.46 2.50 -10.46
C LEU A 331 7.62 2.56 -11.46
N SER A 332 7.80 1.47 -12.20
CA SER A 332 8.84 1.30 -13.22
C SER A 332 8.44 1.89 -14.58
N GLY A 333 9.43 2.09 -15.44
CA GLY A 333 9.24 2.47 -16.85
C GLY A 333 8.53 1.42 -17.70
N CYS A 334 8.27 0.22 -17.15
CA CYS A 334 7.59 -0.88 -17.82
C CYS A 334 6.33 -1.33 -17.06
N ASN A 335 5.54 -0.38 -16.52
CA ASN A 335 4.23 -0.66 -15.92
C ASN A 335 4.24 -1.70 -14.77
N GLN A 336 5.31 -1.73 -13.98
CA GLN A 336 5.41 -2.57 -12.77
C GLN A 336 5.35 -1.67 -11.54
N GLN A 337 4.35 -1.87 -10.68
CA GLN A 337 4.21 -1.15 -9.41
C GLN A 337 4.56 -2.07 -8.24
N PHE A 338 5.58 -1.69 -7.48
CA PHE A 338 6.07 -2.39 -6.30
C PHE A 338 5.43 -1.78 -5.05
N VAL A 339 4.60 -2.56 -4.36
CA VAL A 339 3.79 -2.11 -3.22
C VAL A 339 4.48 -2.46 -1.90
N PHE A 340 4.76 -1.45 -1.07
CA PHE A 340 5.48 -1.64 0.19
C PHE A 340 4.55 -1.63 1.40
N SER A 341 4.89 -2.46 2.39
CA SER A 341 4.30 -2.40 3.74
C SER A 341 4.76 -1.14 4.50
N ALA A 342 4.03 -0.78 5.56
CA ALA A 342 4.42 0.30 6.47
C ALA A 342 5.79 0.10 7.16
N ARG A 343 6.37 -1.11 7.10
CA ARG A 343 7.72 -1.43 7.60
C ARG A 343 8.82 -1.32 6.54
N GLY A 344 8.47 -1.01 5.29
CA GLY A 344 9.43 -0.89 4.18
C GLY A 344 9.69 -2.18 3.39
N HIS A 345 9.13 -3.32 3.78
CA HIS A 345 9.25 -4.56 2.99
C HIS A 345 8.29 -4.54 1.79
N LEU A 346 8.75 -5.01 0.64
CA LEU A 346 7.93 -5.33 -0.52
C LEU A 346 6.85 -6.35 -0.14
N ARG A 347 5.62 -6.15 -0.60
CA ARG A 347 4.47 -7.04 -0.33
C ARG A 347 3.86 -7.61 -1.60
N ALA A 348 3.60 -6.74 -2.55
CA ALA A 348 2.99 -7.11 -3.82
C ALA A 348 3.69 -6.40 -4.97
N ILE A 349 3.56 -6.98 -6.16
CA ILE A 349 3.96 -6.37 -7.43
C ILE A 349 2.73 -6.40 -8.34
N GLU A 350 2.17 -5.24 -8.63
CA GLU A 350 1.10 -5.08 -9.63
C GLU A 350 1.73 -4.93 -11.02
N LEU A 351 1.34 -5.79 -11.94
CA LEU A 351 1.67 -5.73 -13.37
C LEU A 351 0.51 -5.02 -14.07
N LEU A 352 0.72 -3.77 -14.46
CA LEU A 352 -0.32 -2.89 -14.97
C LEU A 352 -0.42 -2.98 -16.49
N GLU A 353 -1.62 -2.87 -17.05
CA GLU A 353 -1.78 -2.68 -18.48
C GLU A 353 -1.21 -1.31 -18.92
N PRO A 354 -0.68 -1.20 -20.16
CA PRO A 354 -0.31 0.08 -20.74
C PRO A 354 -1.51 1.02 -20.74
N TRP A 355 -1.31 2.21 -20.19
CA TRP A 355 -2.37 3.17 -19.92
C TRP A 355 -2.17 4.42 -20.77
N SER A 356 -3.28 4.94 -21.29
CA SER A 356 -3.25 6.14 -22.11
C SER A 356 -2.93 7.37 -21.27
N VAL A 357 -2.04 8.23 -21.80
CA VAL A 357 -1.76 9.57 -21.26
C VAL A 357 -2.75 10.63 -21.77
N ASN A 358 -3.76 10.23 -22.56
CA ASN A 358 -4.79 11.13 -23.07
C ASN A 358 -5.49 11.89 -21.94
N ASN A 359 -5.89 13.14 -22.23
CA ASN A 359 -6.59 14.05 -21.33
C ASN A 359 -5.78 14.44 -20.06
N SER A 360 -4.48 14.15 -20.01
CA SER A 360 -3.59 14.63 -18.95
C SER A 360 -2.93 15.95 -19.34
N MET A 361 -3.14 16.99 -18.54
CA MET A 361 -2.52 18.31 -18.73
C MET A 361 -0.99 18.28 -18.53
N LEU A 362 -0.45 17.22 -17.92
CA LEU A 362 1.00 16.98 -17.86
C LEU A 362 1.58 16.53 -19.21
N PHE A 363 0.81 15.80 -20.02
CA PHE A 363 1.22 15.26 -21.34
C PHE A 363 0.56 15.96 -22.54
N ALA A 364 -0.11 17.10 -22.34
CA ALA A 364 -0.89 17.79 -23.38
C ALA A 364 -0.08 18.16 -24.65
N SER A 365 1.23 18.37 -24.53
CA SER A 365 2.13 18.61 -25.68
C SER A 365 2.60 17.35 -26.41
N GLU A 366 2.40 16.17 -25.83
CA GLU A 366 2.89 14.88 -26.33
C GLU A 366 1.82 13.76 -26.14
N PRO A 367 0.57 13.93 -26.66
CA PRO A 367 -0.55 13.02 -26.36
C PRO A 367 -0.36 11.60 -26.89
N SER A 368 0.55 11.40 -27.87
CA SER A 368 0.92 10.09 -28.40
C SER A 368 2.11 9.44 -27.70
N LEU A 369 2.63 10.04 -26.61
CA LEU A 369 3.73 9.46 -25.85
C LEU A 369 3.29 8.19 -25.13
N ASN A 370 3.81 7.03 -25.56
CA ASN A 370 3.75 5.85 -24.71
C ASN A 370 4.85 5.93 -23.64
N ALA A 371 4.51 6.60 -22.53
CA ALA A 371 5.43 6.88 -21.42
C ALA A 371 5.96 5.62 -20.70
N PHE A 372 5.29 4.47 -20.87
CA PHE A 372 5.60 3.24 -20.16
C PHE A 372 5.53 2.02 -21.08
N GLY A 373 6.58 1.20 -21.07
CA GLY A 373 6.65 -0.06 -21.82
C GLY A 373 5.78 -1.18 -21.24
N ASN A 374 5.69 -2.28 -21.97
CA ASN A 374 5.07 -3.51 -21.46
C ASN A 374 5.88 -4.09 -20.31
N TRP A 375 5.20 -4.65 -19.30
CA TRP A 375 5.87 -5.32 -18.19
C TRP A 375 6.53 -6.63 -18.62
N ARG A 376 7.65 -6.95 -17.95
CA ARG A 376 8.34 -8.24 -18.04
C ARG A 376 8.96 -8.59 -16.69
N LEU A 377 8.50 -9.67 -16.07
CA LEU A 377 8.95 -10.09 -14.74
C LEU A 377 8.82 -11.60 -14.55
N PHE A 378 9.76 -12.19 -13.82
CA PHE A 378 9.84 -13.62 -13.50
C PHE A 378 9.74 -14.55 -14.72
N GLY A 379 10.38 -14.14 -15.82
CA GLY A 379 10.36 -14.87 -17.09
C GLY A 379 9.04 -14.76 -17.87
N LEU A 380 8.09 -13.96 -17.42
CA LEU A 380 6.84 -13.61 -18.09
C LEU A 380 6.93 -12.20 -18.69
N GLU A 381 6.17 -11.94 -19.74
CA GLU A 381 5.95 -10.60 -20.30
C GLU A 381 4.49 -10.45 -20.73
N LYS A 382 4.03 -9.22 -20.96
CA LYS A 382 2.67 -8.98 -21.45
C LYS A 382 2.40 -9.74 -22.76
N ASP A 383 1.17 -10.16 -22.95
CA ASP A 383 0.62 -10.83 -24.14
C ASP A 383 1.12 -12.26 -24.40
N VAL A 384 1.88 -12.85 -23.45
CA VAL A 384 2.27 -14.27 -23.51
C VAL A 384 1.10 -15.19 -23.18
N THR A 385 1.07 -16.35 -23.84
CA THR A 385 0.05 -17.37 -23.58
C THR A 385 0.23 -18.04 -22.22
N LEU A 386 -0.87 -18.53 -21.63
CA LEU A 386 -0.88 -19.40 -20.45
C LEU A 386 0.13 -20.57 -20.48
N LYS A 387 0.53 -21.06 -21.66
CA LYS A 387 1.54 -22.13 -21.79
C LYS A 387 2.90 -21.76 -21.19
N GLN A 388 3.26 -20.48 -21.13
CA GLN A 388 4.50 -20.04 -20.50
C GLN A 388 4.36 -20.02 -18.98
N LEU A 389 3.28 -19.44 -18.46
CA LEU A 389 2.97 -19.44 -17.02
C LEU A 389 2.91 -20.88 -16.45
N LYS A 390 2.34 -21.84 -17.19
CA LYS A 390 2.33 -23.27 -16.80
C LYS A 390 3.71 -23.94 -16.69
N LYS A 391 4.77 -23.35 -17.24
CA LYS A 391 6.15 -23.86 -17.08
C LYS A 391 6.79 -23.43 -15.77
N LEU A 392 6.31 -22.35 -15.17
CA LEU A 392 6.87 -21.76 -13.95
C LEU A 392 6.24 -22.32 -12.67
N GLY A 393 5.05 -22.93 -12.77
CA GLY A 393 4.27 -23.31 -11.60
C GLY A 393 2.90 -23.90 -11.93
N LYS A 394 2.10 -24.08 -10.89
CA LYS A 394 0.72 -24.57 -10.99
C LYS A 394 -0.20 -23.40 -11.35
N ILE A 395 -1.19 -23.69 -12.20
CA ILE A 395 -2.26 -22.75 -12.56
C ILE A 395 -3.61 -23.39 -12.31
N ASN A 396 -4.52 -22.62 -11.71
CA ASN A 396 -5.96 -22.77 -11.88
C ASN A 396 -6.48 -21.61 -12.75
N VAL A 397 -7.46 -21.84 -13.63
CA VAL A 397 -8.05 -20.77 -14.46
C VAL A 397 -9.55 -20.73 -14.23
N PHE A 398 -10.05 -19.57 -13.80
CA PHE A 398 -11.46 -19.34 -13.55
C PHE A 398 -11.85 -17.92 -13.98
N MET A 399 -12.95 -17.78 -14.72
CA MET A 399 -13.53 -16.49 -15.15
C MET A 399 -12.52 -15.45 -15.71
N GLY A 400 -11.57 -15.89 -16.56
CA GLY A 400 -10.58 -14.99 -17.16
C GLY A 400 -9.43 -14.60 -16.23
N VAL A 401 -9.31 -15.22 -15.05
CA VAL A 401 -8.18 -15.07 -14.13
C VAL A 401 -7.43 -16.41 -14.04
N ALA A 402 -6.10 -16.34 -14.12
CA ALA A 402 -5.20 -17.44 -13.82
C ALA A 402 -4.59 -17.25 -12.43
N GLU A 403 -5.11 -18.02 -11.46
CA GLU A 403 -4.51 -18.16 -10.13
C GLU A 403 -3.23 -19.00 -10.28
N PHE A 404 -2.11 -18.50 -9.80
CA PHE A 404 -0.79 -19.08 -10.00
C PHE A 404 -0.05 -19.30 -8.69
N SER A 405 0.66 -20.42 -8.60
CA SER A 405 1.65 -20.69 -7.55
C SER A 405 2.95 -21.18 -8.18
N SER A 406 4.03 -20.45 -7.89
CA SER A 406 5.40 -20.75 -8.35
C SER A 406 5.86 -22.15 -7.92
N SER A 407 6.74 -22.77 -8.73
CA SER A 407 7.29 -24.10 -8.42
C SER A 407 8.28 -24.08 -7.25
N ASP A 408 8.92 -22.94 -6.99
CA ASP A 408 9.81 -22.73 -5.85
C ASP A 408 9.05 -22.31 -4.57
N GLY A 409 7.78 -21.94 -4.70
CA GLY A 409 6.93 -21.46 -3.61
C GLY A 409 7.29 -20.06 -3.12
N GLY A 410 8.18 -19.33 -3.80
CA GLY A 410 8.58 -17.98 -3.41
C GLY A 410 7.47 -16.94 -3.60
N TRP A 411 6.58 -17.16 -4.57
CA TRP A 411 5.49 -16.23 -4.89
C TRP A 411 4.21 -16.91 -5.38
N SER A 412 3.09 -16.24 -5.18
CA SER A 412 1.78 -16.53 -5.78
C SER A 412 1.29 -15.31 -6.55
N GLY A 413 0.28 -15.48 -7.40
CA GLY A 413 -0.33 -14.32 -8.04
C GLY A 413 -1.57 -14.65 -8.85
N ASN A 414 -2.34 -13.61 -9.16
CA ASN A 414 -3.53 -13.66 -9.98
C ASN A 414 -3.25 -12.88 -11.27
N PHE A 415 -3.30 -13.56 -12.42
CA PHE A 415 -3.08 -12.91 -13.72
C PHE A 415 -4.38 -12.80 -14.49
N TYR A 416 -4.68 -11.61 -14.99
CA TYR A 416 -5.85 -11.36 -15.84
C TYR A 416 -5.56 -11.75 -17.28
N LEU A 417 -6.56 -12.33 -17.93
CA LEU A 417 -6.46 -12.91 -19.26
C LEU A 417 -7.37 -12.21 -20.25
N ASP A 418 -6.79 -11.85 -21.41
CA ASP A 418 -7.54 -11.55 -22.62
C ASP A 418 -7.10 -12.51 -23.73
N ASP A 419 -8.03 -13.14 -24.46
CA ASP A 419 -7.76 -14.17 -25.47
C ASP A 419 -6.70 -15.24 -25.07
N ASN A 420 -6.73 -15.70 -23.81
CA ASN A 420 -5.76 -16.63 -23.19
C ASN A 420 -4.30 -16.12 -23.07
N ARG A 421 -4.12 -14.80 -23.11
CA ARG A 421 -2.84 -14.10 -22.94
C ARG A 421 -2.84 -13.27 -21.65
N LEU A 422 -1.68 -13.15 -20.99
CA LEU A 422 -1.55 -12.34 -19.77
C LEU A 422 -1.57 -10.84 -20.13
N VAL A 423 -2.51 -10.06 -19.59
CA VAL A 423 -2.56 -8.61 -19.81
C VAL A 423 -2.09 -7.80 -18.60
N SER A 424 -2.49 -8.23 -17.40
CA SER A 424 -2.14 -7.63 -16.10
C SER A 424 -2.10 -8.73 -15.03
N GLY A 425 -1.69 -8.38 -13.81
CA GLY A 425 -1.75 -9.29 -12.67
C GLY A 425 -1.27 -8.71 -11.36
N GLU A 426 -1.57 -9.38 -10.27
CA GLU A 426 -1.09 -9.07 -8.92
C GLU A 426 -0.24 -10.25 -8.42
N ILE A 427 1.01 -9.97 -8.04
CA ILE A 427 1.96 -10.96 -7.50
C ILE A 427 2.17 -10.70 -6.03
N GLU A 428 1.94 -11.70 -5.19
CA GLU A 428 2.29 -11.71 -3.77
C GLU A 428 3.68 -12.30 -3.57
N VAL A 429 4.54 -11.57 -2.86
CA VAL A 429 5.93 -11.96 -2.60
C VAL A 429 6.06 -12.54 -1.18
N HIS A 430 6.44 -13.82 -1.08
CA HIS A 430 6.61 -14.49 0.22
C HIS A 430 8.03 -14.27 0.75
N THR A 431 8.22 -13.18 1.49
CA THR A 431 9.43 -12.96 2.31
C THR A 431 9.31 -13.70 3.64
N PHE A 432 10.18 -14.69 3.84
CA PHE A 432 10.40 -15.39 5.11
C PHE A 432 11.49 -14.72 5.94
#